data_AF-A0A8T5B9F8-F1
#
_entry.id   AF-A0A8T5B9F8-F1
#
_cell.length_a   1.000
_cell.length_b   1.000
_cell.length_c   1.000
_cell.angle_alpha   90.00
_cell.angle_beta   90.00
_cell.angle_gamma   90.00
#
_symmetry.space_group_name_H-M   'P 1'
#
loop_
_entity.id
_entity.type
_entity.pdbx_description
1 polymer ?
#
loop_
_entity_poly.entity_id
_entity_poly.type
_entity_poly.pdbx_seq_one_letter_code
_entity_poly.pdbx_strand_id
1 'polypeptide(L)'
;MLPQGYQELRSFLGTQQEEFRIAYLPPASWATRFSWADHYFLDPAVVFMPKPTVYMTSEQEQTPGSSLIRWVYSSFYRGRTSRLGSLMGLLGVRYIILRPDADTPKNHDGLRWMGITETQNLLQYQRDLKEVSRFGDYMLYETPAYHPAIYSAEQIIITLGDRNILHSILEIGLPIWKAAIIPIETTLSGKEILERSRIIVVQGGDPTPLQASLSGVRIRPWEGLELSSNPSDAWYAGGAAWWLEKGGVNSAPYGFAITTGENTLSKKITIPRRGNYFLFISIFSGSSDSKGLEVTLGGYKKIIRPTGRASTDYIWEALGPIELEEGEAYLNLRGLGGLNAVSTIYLISLEGLEDTEQMVVERAHTGPIDIILLMEEDSWFSEENSTLIFSPLFSGGSAIRFYRSLRANFTTLWEEDYFILAKLEGQSRDISMSIDGILLKELKTMMGEPALQVYGPVRLRGGIHSIEISSRGGGALDLVAISTSEPSNWLRTVPNRMSYSGNPTLEYQFLCTRNMLVVHNIDHLNLWLPEGCRKLGDPLEYGALYIAEREGECVLHYTPFGRLLPHFTLHIAISSFMLLIGLLGILREKMA
;
A
#
# COMPACT_ATOMS: atom_id res chain seq x y z
N MET A 1 -3.90 -27.99 -29.91
CA MET A 1 -5.26 -27.40 -30.00
C MET A 1 -5.51 -26.69 -28.67
N LEU A 2 -6.11 -25.49 -28.65
CA LEU A 2 -6.35 -24.77 -27.39
C LEU A 2 -7.56 -25.40 -26.65
N PRO A 3 -7.52 -25.56 -25.31
CA PRO A 3 -8.65 -26.07 -24.53
C PRO A 3 -9.95 -25.29 -24.72
N GLN A 4 -11.10 -25.95 -24.59
CA GLN A 4 -12.42 -25.31 -24.80
C GLN A 4 -12.64 -24.10 -23.87
N GLY A 5 -12.36 -24.24 -22.56
CA GLY A 5 -12.51 -23.14 -21.60
C GLY A 5 -11.66 -21.89 -21.94
N TYR A 6 -10.52 -22.08 -22.60
CA TYR A 6 -9.69 -20.97 -23.10
C TYR A 6 -10.38 -20.23 -24.25
N GLN A 7 -11.05 -20.97 -25.15
CA GLN A 7 -11.82 -20.40 -26.26
C GLN A 7 -13.07 -19.65 -25.76
N GLU A 8 -13.74 -20.18 -24.73
CA GLU A 8 -14.88 -19.55 -24.05
C GLU A 8 -14.46 -18.25 -23.35
N LEU A 9 -13.40 -18.29 -22.55
CA LEU A 9 -12.80 -17.10 -21.90
C LEU A 9 -12.42 -16.03 -22.93
N ARG A 10 -11.75 -16.42 -24.01
CA ARG A 10 -11.37 -15.53 -25.11
C ARG A 10 -12.60 -14.90 -25.76
N SER A 11 -13.66 -15.67 -25.96
CA SER A 11 -14.92 -15.18 -26.54
C SER A 11 -15.60 -14.18 -25.60
N PHE A 12 -15.71 -14.50 -24.31
CA PHE A 12 -16.23 -13.59 -23.27
C PHE A 12 -15.47 -12.26 -23.27
N LEU A 13 -14.13 -12.28 -23.16
CA LEU A 13 -13.30 -11.08 -23.16
C LEU A 13 -13.43 -10.27 -24.46
N GLY A 14 -13.68 -10.93 -25.60
CA GLY A 14 -13.91 -10.29 -26.89
C GLY A 14 -15.26 -9.58 -27.02
N THR A 15 -16.27 -9.94 -26.22
CA THR A 15 -17.56 -9.22 -26.21
C THR A 15 -17.52 -7.89 -25.43
N GLN A 16 -16.59 -7.77 -24.47
CA GLN A 16 -16.47 -6.59 -23.62
C GLN A 16 -15.97 -5.39 -24.44
N GLN A 17 -16.75 -4.31 -24.52
CA GLN A 17 -16.41 -3.13 -25.33
C GLN A 17 -15.39 -2.19 -24.64
N GLU A 18 -15.32 -2.20 -23.31
CA GLU A 18 -14.44 -1.33 -22.53
C GLU A 18 -12.94 -1.61 -22.77
N GLU A 19 -12.13 -0.57 -22.67
CA GLU A 19 -10.66 -0.69 -22.67
C GLU A 19 -10.13 -1.01 -21.28
N PHE A 20 -9.55 -2.20 -21.13
CA PHE A 20 -8.88 -2.66 -19.92
C PHE A 20 -7.81 -3.70 -20.27
N ARG A 21 -6.93 -3.98 -19.31
CA ARG A 21 -5.95 -5.07 -19.38
C ARG A 21 -6.38 -6.29 -18.57
N ILE A 22 -5.77 -7.42 -18.86
CA ILE A 22 -5.93 -8.66 -18.10
C ILE A 22 -4.58 -9.13 -17.54
N ALA A 23 -4.60 -9.80 -16.39
CA ALA A 23 -3.43 -10.46 -15.81
C ALA A 23 -3.71 -11.95 -15.62
N TYR A 24 -2.66 -12.75 -15.45
CA TYR A 24 -2.78 -14.20 -15.26
C TYR A 24 -2.03 -14.65 -14.02
N LEU A 25 -2.53 -15.71 -13.38
CA LEU A 25 -1.85 -16.40 -12.29
C LEU A 25 -1.86 -17.91 -12.56
N PRO A 26 -0.69 -18.60 -12.67
CA PRO A 26 0.66 -18.04 -12.77
C PRO A 26 0.84 -17.00 -13.88
N PRO A 27 1.77 -16.03 -13.72
CA PRO A 27 1.98 -14.94 -14.68
C PRO A 27 2.20 -15.47 -16.09
N ALA A 28 1.62 -14.77 -17.06
CA ALA A 28 1.97 -14.99 -18.46
C ALA A 28 3.45 -14.68 -18.67
N SER A 29 4.17 -15.48 -19.45
CA SER A 29 5.62 -15.29 -19.62
C SER A 29 6.13 -15.81 -20.98
N TRP A 30 7.38 -15.48 -21.30
CA TRP A 30 8.04 -15.94 -22.53
C TRP A 30 8.32 -17.45 -22.58
N ALA A 31 8.25 -18.15 -21.43
CA ALA A 31 8.38 -19.60 -21.34
C ALA A 31 7.38 -20.15 -20.33
N THR A 32 6.21 -20.59 -20.80
CA THR A 32 5.18 -21.23 -19.97
C THR A 32 5.01 -22.68 -20.41
N ARG A 33 4.90 -23.62 -19.46
CA ARG A 33 4.52 -25.00 -19.74
C ARG A 33 3.05 -25.19 -19.38
N PHE A 34 2.33 -25.92 -20.23
CA PHE A 34 0.93 -26.24 -20.00
C PHE A 34 0.72 -27.73 -19.73
N SER A 35 -0.30 -28.11 -18.95
CA SER A 35 -0.63 -29.51 -18.67
C SER A 35 -1.00 -30.32 -19.93
N TRP A 36 -1.44 -29.62 -20.98
CA TRP A 36 -1.76 -30.16 -22.31
C TRP A 36 -0.60 -30.10 -23.31
N ALA A 37 0.63 -29.77 -22.88
CA ALA A 37 1.81 -29.69 -23.74
C ALA A 37 3.13 -30.07 -23.04
N ASP A 38 3.96 -30.88 -23.72
CA ASP A 38 5.20 -31.41 -23.15
C ASP A 38 6.42 -30.46 -23.21
N HIS A 39 6.22 -29.23 -23.69
CA HIS A 39 7.30 -28.27 -23.94
C HIS A 39 6.94 -26.88 -23.39
N TYR A 40 7.97 -26.06 -23.13
CA TYR A 40 7.79 -24.63 -22.87
C TYR A 40 7.68 -23.86 -24.19
N PHE A 41 6.79 -22.87 -24.24
CA PHE A 41 6.66 -21.97 -25.38
C PHE A 41 6.15 -20.59 -24.92
N LEU A 42 6.15 -19.63 -25.85
CA LEU A 42 5.56 -18.30 -25.62
C LEU A 42 4.07 -18.46 -25.30
N ASP A 43 3.67 -17.88 -24.19
CA ASP A 43 2.33 -18.02 -23.66
C ASP A 43 1.24 -17.53 -24.64
N PRO A 44 0.26 -18.38 -25.01
CA PRO A 44 -0.87 -17.99 -25.85
C PRO A 44 -1.61 -16.74 -25.35
N ALA A 45 -1.63 -16.49 -24.04
CA ALA A 45 -2.25 -15.31 -23.43
C ALA A 45 -1.60 -13.98 -23.84
N VAL A 46 -0.32 -13.99 -24.23
CA VAL A 46 0.39 -12.78 -24.70
C VAL A 46 0.02 -12.44 -26.14
N VAL A 47 -0.30 -13.44 -26.97
CA VAL A 47 -0.45 -13.28 -28.44
C VAL A 47 -1.89 -13.33 -28.92
N PHE A 48 -2.75 -14.18 -28.33
CA PHE A 48 -4.06 -14.50 -28.90
C PHE A 48 -5.26 -13.88 -28.15
N MET A 49 -5.01 -13.17 -27.05
CA MET A 49 -6.08 -12.55 -26.25
C MET A 49 -6.62 -11.26 -26.88
N PRO A 50 -7.94 -11.01 -26.82
CA PRO A 50 -8.57 -9.80 -27.38
C PRO A 50 -8.37 -8.55 -26.51
N LYS A 51 -7.79 -8.72 -25.31
CA LYS A 51 -7.47 -7.65 -24.36
C LYS A 51 -5.97 -7.68 -24.07
N PRO A 52 -5.28 -6.54 -23.94
CA PRO A 52 -3.85 -6.51 -23.65
C PRO A 52 -3.53 -7.24 -22.33
N THR A 53 -2.55 -8.13 -22.37
CA THR A 53 -2.13 -8.93 -21.22
C THR A 53 -0.95 -8.29 -20.49
N VAL A 54 -1.04 -8.20 -19.16
CA VAL A 54 0.08 -7.87 -18.27
C VAL A 54 0.87 -9.15 -17.98
N TYR A 55 2.05 -9.27 -18.60
CA TYR A 55 2.89 -10.46 -18.56
C TYR A 55 4.28 -10.19 -17.96
N MET A 56 4.91 -11.25 -17.46
CA MET A 56 6.28 -11.26 -16.98
C MET A 56 7.26 -11.23 -18.16
N THR A 57 7.82 -10.05 -18.37
CA THR A 57 8.82 -9.72 -19.41
C THR A 57 10.19 -10.34 -19.09
N SER A 58 11.03 -10.57 -20.10
CA SER A 58 12.40 -11.06 -19.88
C SER A 58 13.28 -10.01 -19.21
N GLU A 59 14.33 -10.45 -18.52
CA GLU A 59 15.35 -9.64 -17.86
C GLU A 59 16.11 -8.67 -18.79
N GLN A 60 15.90 -8.74 -20.11
CA GLN A 60 16.40 -7.76 -21.07
C GLN A 60 15.50 -6.52 -21.18
N GLU A 61 14.22 -6.61 -20.79
CA GLU A 61 13.27 -5.51 -20.88
C GLU A 61 13.38 -4.60 -19.65
N GLN A 62 14.05 -3.45 -19.81
CA GLN A 62 14.44 -2.56 -18.71
C GLN A 62 13.55 -1.31 -18.59
N THR A 63 12.28 -1.37 -19.04
CA THR A 63 11.39 -0.21 -18.91
C THR A 63 10.85 -0.07 -17.47
N PRO A 64 10.52 1.15 -17.02
CA PRO A 64 9.86 1.37 -15.72
C PRO A 64 8.55 0.57 -15.57
N GLY A 65 7.79 0.39 -16.65
CA GLY A 65 6.58 -0.43 -16.66
C GLY A 65 6.87 -1.91 -16.42
N SER A 66 7.87 -2.46 -17.13
CA SER A 66 8.34 -3.85 -16.97
C SER A 66 8.85 -4.11 -15.55
N SER A 67 9.57 -3.14 -14.98
CA SER A 67 10.03 -3.14 -13.58
C SER A 67 8.86 -3.09 -12.59
N LEU A 68 7.84 -2.24 -12.79
CA LEU A 68 6.66 -2.21 -11.94
C LEU A 68 5.87 -3.53 -11.99
N ILE A 69 5.67 -4.11 -13.18
CA ILE A 69 4.98 -5.41 -13.35
C ILE A 69 5.69 -6.52 -12.56
N ARG A 70 7.02 -6.60 -12.67
CA ARG A 70 7.83 -7.54 -11.87
C ARG A 70 7.60 -7.35 -10.38
N TRP A 71 7.64 -6.11 -9.89
CA TRP A 71 7.41 -5.80 -8.48
C TRP A 71 6.00 -6.20 -8.01
N VAL A 72 4.94 -5.92 -8.78
CA VAL A 72 3.57 -6.33 -8.41
C VAL A 72 3.43 -7.85 -8.27
N TYR A 73 3.94 -8.62 -9.24
CA TYR A 73 3.92 -10.09 -9.13
C TYR A 73 4.83 -10.60 -8.00
N SER A 74 6.02 -10.02 -7.81
CA SER A 74 6.90 -10.33 -6.67
C SER A 74 6.22 -10.07 -5.33
N SER A 75 5.53 -8.95 -5.16
CA SER A 75 4.79 -8.63 -3.93
C SER A 75 3.69 -9.65 -3.65
N PHE A 76 2.97 -10.14 -4.67
CA PHE A 76 2.01 -11.23 -4.50
C PHE A 76 2.70 -12.51 -4.02
N TYR A 77 3.63 -13.05 -4.81
CA TYR A 77 4.25 -14.36 -4.56
C TYR A 77 5.15 -14.42 -3.32
N ARG A 78 5.66 -13.27 -2.87
CA ARG A 78 6.35 -13.16 -1.58
C ARG A 78 5.41 -13.01 -0.39
N GLY A 79 4.10 -12.94 -0.63
CA GLY A 79 3.10 -12.71 0.40
C GLY A 79 3.16 -11.31 1.01
N ARG A 80 3.69 -10.31 0.28
CA ARG A 80 3.80 -8.91 0.74
C ARG A 80 2.49 -8.11 0.63
N THR A 81 1.39 -8.73 0.15
CA THR A 81 0.10 -8.05 0.01
C THR A 81 -1.12 -8.97 0.06
N SER A 82 -2.21 -8.47 0.66
CA SER A 82 -3.59 -8.99 0.53
C SER A 82 -4.46 -8.10 -0.37
N ARG A 83 -3.85 -7.20 -1.13
CA ARG A 83 -4.52 -6.24 -2.03
C ARG A 83 -3.98 -6.30 -3.47
N LEU A 84 -3.82 -7.52 -3.98
CA LEU A 84 -3.37 -7.75 -5.35
C LEU A 84 -4.26 -7.04 -6.38
N GLY A 85 -5.58 -7.00 -6.15
CA GLY A 85 -6.49 -6.29 -7.04
C GLY A 85 -6.09 -4.83 -7.18
N SER A 86 -5.91 -4.12 -6.07
CA SER A 86 -5.56 -2.70 -6.06
C SER A 86 -4.22 -2.42 -6.74
N LEU A 87 -3.21 -3.27 -6.55
CA LEU A 87 -1.92 -3.15 -7.23
C LEU A 87 -2.00 -3.44 -8.74
N MET A 88 -2.79 -4.44 -9.14
CA MET A 88 -3.06 -4.73 -10.56
C MET A 88 -3.92 -3.65 -11.22
N GLY A 89 -4.79 -3.00 -10.44
CA GLY A 89 -5.62 -1.87 -10.88
C GLY A 89 -4.81 -0.67 -11.36
N LEU A 90 -3.67 -0.39 -10.71
CA LEU A 90 -2.68 0.60 -11.17
C LEU A 90 -2.10 0.29 -12.56
N LEU A 91 -2.07 -0.98 -12.96
CA LEU A 91 -1.62 -1.43 -14.28
C LEU A 91 -2.74 -1.42 -15.33
N GLY A 92 -3.93 -0.95 -14.96
CA GLY A 92 -5.15 -0.96 -15.78
C GLY A 92 -5.81 -2.33 -15.90
N VAL A 93 -5.51 -3.27 -14.99
CA VAL A 93 -6.04 -4.64 -15.03
C VAL A 93 -7.44 -4.67 -14.41
N ARG A 94 -8.45 -5.01 -15.21
CA ARG A 94 -9.81 -5.28 -14.71
C ARG A 94 -9.98 -6.72 -14.24
N TYR A 95 -9.36 -7.68 -14.93
CA TYR A 95 -9.51 -9.10 -14.63
C TYR A 95 -8.18 -9.81 -14.40
N ILE A 96 -8.13 -10.59 -13.31
CA ILE A 96 -7.05 -11.53 -13.01
C ILE A 96 -7.60 -12.94 -13.27
N ILE A 97 -6.89 -13.72 -14.09
CA ILE A 97 -7.31 -15.04 -14.54
C ILE A 97 -6.42 -16.09 -13.88
N LEU A 98 -7.00 -16.89 -12.98
CA LEU A 98 -6.34 -18.08 -12.44
C LEU A 98 -6.47 -19.22 -13.45
N ARG A 99 -5.33 -19.83 -13.79
CA ARG A 99 -5.20 -20.86 -14.82
C ARG A 99 -4.44 -22.07 -14.29
N PRO A 100 -5.14 -23.12 -13.83
CA PRO A 100 -4.50 -24.28 -13.19
C PRO A 100 -3.75 -25.20 -14.17
N ASP A 101 -3.90 -24.97 -15.48
CA ASP A 101 -3.21 -25.71 -16.53
C ASP A 101 -1.81 -25.16 -16.84
N ALA A 102 -1.39 -24.01 -16.30
CA ALA A 102 -0.11 -23.36 -16.59
C ALA A 102 0.86 -23.42 -15.41
N ASP A 103 2.14 -23.68 -15.68
CA ASP A 103 3.25 -23.63 -14.71
C ASP A 103 4.47 -22.91 -15.30
N THR A 104 5.28 -22.32 -14.42
CA THR A 104 6.47 -21.54 -14.78
C THR A 104 7.75 -22.41 -14.79
N PRO A 105 8.85 -22.00 -15.46
CA PRO A 105 10.03 -22.86 -15.60
C PRO A 105 10.76 -23.07 -14.27
N LYS A 106 10.70 -24.31 -13.76
CA LYS A 106 11.34 -24.70 -12.49
C LYS A 106 12.87 -24.58 -12.49
N ASN A 107 13.46 -24.60 -13.69
CA ASN A 107 14.89 -24.41 -13.93
C ASN A 107 15.31 -22.95 -14.13
N HIS A 108 14.37 -21.99 -14.04
CA HIS A 108 14.67 -20.56 -14.14
C HIS A 108 14.50 -19.90 -12.76
N ASP A 109 15.62 -19.50 -12.14
CA ASP A 109 15.63 -19.04 -10.74
C ASP A 109 14.68 -17.86 -10.45
N GLY A 110 14.48 -16.98 -11.43
CA GLY A 110 13.54 -15.86 -11.30
C GLY A 110 12.07 -16.18 -11.48
N LEU A 111 11.71 -17.38 -11.94
CA LEU A 111 10.31 -17.77 -12.19
C LEU A 111 9.85 -18.96 -11.35
N ARG A 112 10.77 -19.85 -10.91
CA ARG A 112 10.47 -21.11 -10.20
C ARG A 112 9.62 -21.02 -8.93
N TRP A 113 9.45 -19.82 -8.37
CA TRP A 113 8.64 -19.52 -7.18
C TRP A 113 7.27 -18.89 -7.50
N MET A 114 6.96 -18.72 -8.78
CA MET A 114 5.68 -18.24 -9.31
C MET A 114 4.83 -19.43 -9.82
N GLY A 115 4.65 -20.45 -8.98
CA GLY A 115 3.92 -21.67 -9.34
C GLY A 115 2.41 -21.59 -9.09
N ILE A 116 1.66 -22.55 -9.61
CA ILE A 116 0.21 -22.68 -9.38
C ILE A 116 -0.11 -22.98 -7.90
N THR A 117 0.72 -23.76 -7.22
CA THR A 117 0.57 -24.08 -5.78
C THR A 117 0.68 -22.82 -4.92
N GLU A 118 1.73 -22.03 -5.13
CA GLU A 118 1.95 -20.76 -4.44
C GLU A 118 0.80 -19.79 -4.73
N THR A 119 0.37 -19.73 -6.00
CA THR A 119 -0.79 -18.93 -6.44
C THR A 119 -2.04 -19.24 -5.62
N GLN A 120 -2.44 -20.51 -5.55
CA GLN A 120 -3.65 -20.93 -4.84
C GLN A 120 -3.54 -20.63 -3.33
N ASN A 121 -2.38 -20.89 -2.74
CA ASN A 121 -2.10 -20.62 -1.34
C ASN A 121 -2.15 -19.12 -0.98
N LEU A 122 -1.84 -18.22 -1.93
CA LEU A 122 -1.82 -16.78 -1.70
C LEU A 122 -3.13 -16.09 -2.08
N LEU A 123 -3.89 -16.65 -3.02
CA LEU A 123 -5.15 -16.07 -3.51
C LEU A 123 -6.23 -16.03 -2.42
N GLN A 124 -6.27 -17.02 -1.53
CA GLN A 124 -7.20 -17.07 -0.39
C GLN A 124 -7.06 -15.90 0.61
N TYR A 125 -5.91 -15.22 0.62
CA TYR A 125 -5.66 -14.07 1.50
C TYR A 125 -6.04 -12.73 0.85
N GLN A 126 -6.37 -12.70 -0.44
CA GLN A 126 -6.69 -11.45 -1.13
C GLN A 126 -8.06 -10.92 -0.70
N ARG A 127 -8.11 -9.64 -0.32
CA ARG A 127 -9.27 -8.97 0.27
C ARG A 127 -10.08 -8.18 -0.77
N ASP A 128 -9.49 -7.89 -1.93
CA ASP A 128 -10.01 -6.98 -2.96
C ASP A 128 -10.21 -7.65 -4.33
N LEU A 129 -10.30 -8.98 -4.36
CA LEU A 129 -10.62 -9.75 -5.55
C LEU A 129 -11.97 -10.47 -5.39
N LYS A 130 -12.81 -10.39 -6.42
CA LYS A 130 -14.12 -11.06 -6.45
C LYS A 130 -14.15 -12.04 -7.62
N GLU A 131 -14.41 -13.32 -7.36
CA GLU A 131 -14.67 -14.27 -8.45
C GLU A 131 -15.99 -13.90 -9.15
N VAL A 132 -15.97 -13.76 -10.48
CA VAL A 132 -17.12 -13.32 -11.28
C VAL A 132 -17.55 -14.31 -12.36
N SER A 133 -16.66 -15.22 -12.80
CA SER A 133 -16.96 -16.22 -13.84
C SER A 133 -15.99 -17.40 -13.81
N ARG A 134 -16.40 -18.52 -14.41
CA ARG A 134 -15.53 -19.67 -14.71
C ARG A 134 -15.75 -20.13 -16.14
N PHE A 135 -14.68 -20.57 -16.80
CA PHE A 135 -14.70 -21.08 -18.18
C PHE A 135 -13.88 -22.38 -18.22
N GLY A 136 -14.54 -23.53 -18.06
CA GLY A 136 -13.85 -24.76 -17.67
C GLY A 136 -13.07 -24.55 -16.36
N ASP A 137 -11.77 -24.87 -16.37
CA ASP A 137 -10.90 -24.74 -15.19
C ASP A 137 -10.36 -23.31 -14.97
N TYR A 138 -10.56 -22.38 -15.91
CA TYR A 138 -10.13 -20.98 -15.77
C TYR A 138 -11.10 -20.20 -14.87
N MET A 139 -10.58 -19.58 -13.81
CA MET A 139 -11.35 -18.75 -12.88
C MET A 139 -11.05 -17.26 -13.11
N LEU A 140 -12.10 -16.45 -13.24
CA LEU A 140 -12.02 -15.01 -13.52
C LEU A 140 -12.31 -14.21 -12.24
N TYR A 141 -11.33 -13.42 -11.80
CA TYR A 141 -11.46 -12.51 -10.66
C TYR A 141 -11.51 -11.06 -11.15
N GLU A 142 -12.55 -10.32 -10.76
CA GLU A 142 -12.67 -8.88 -11.04
C GLU A 142 -11.94 -8.05 -9.99
N THR A 143 -11.30 -6.99 -10.49
CA THR A 143 -10.52 -6.01 -9.76
C THR A 143 -11.35 -4.72 -9.63
N PRO A 144 -11.84 -4.34 -8.44
CA PRO A 144 -12.76 -3.20 -8.30
C PRO A 144 -12.08 -1.82 -8.42
N ALA A 145 -10.75 -1.77 -8.36
CA ALA A 145 -9.95 -0.55 -8.40
C ALA A 145 -9.14 -0.39 -9.71
N TYR A 146 -9.69 -0.86 -10.83
CA TYR A 146 -9.02 -0.76 -12.14
C TYR A 146 -9.17 0.62 -12.78
N HIS A 147 -8.18 1.00 -13.58
CA HIS A 147 -8.20 2.23 -14.38
C HIS A 147 -8.31 1.95 -15.88
N PRO A 148 -8.99 2.84 -16.64
CA PRO A 148 -8.72 2.95 -18.07
C PRO A 148 -7.26 3.38 -18.28
N ALA A 149 -6.69 3.05 -19.44
CA ALA A 149 -5.28 3.32 -19.74
C ALA A 149 -4.90 4.83 -19.67
N ILE A 150 -5.89 5.71 -19.81
CA ILE A 150 -5.79 7.16 -19.62
C ILE A 150 -6.92 7.57 -18.67
N TYR A 151 -6.59 8.21 -17.55
CA TYR A 151 -7.55 8.73 -16.58
C TYR A 151 -7.15 10.14 -16.11
N SER A 152 -8.12 10.92 -15.63
CA SER A 152 -7.85 12.17 -14.92
C SER A 152 -7.69 11.87 -13.44
N ALA A 153 -6.55 12.24 -12.85
CA ALA A 153 -6.40 12.23 -11.40
C ALA A 153 -7.15 13.42 -10.78
N GLU A 154 -7.74 13.21 -9.60
CA GLU A 154 -8.36 14.26 -8.78
C GLU A 154 -7.31 15.00 -7.93
N GLN A 155 -6.17 14.35 -7.67
CA GLN A 155 -5.06 14.88 -6.88
C GLN A 155 -3.72 14.24 -7.24
N ILE A 156 -2.63 14.89 -6.85
CA ILE A 156 -1.27 14.34 -6.91
C ILE A 156 -0.85 13.93 -5.49
N ILE A 157 -0.40 12.68 -5.37
CA ILE A 157 0.28 12.15 -4.18
C ILE A 157 1.77 12.03 -4.53
N ILE A 158 2.63 12.78 -3.83
CA ILE A 158 4.07 12.58 -3.91
C ILE A 158 4.45 11.42 -2.99
N THR A 159 5.33 10.54 -3.43
CA THR A 159 5.95 9.53 -2.56
C THR A 159 7.46 9.70 -2.52
N LEU A 160 8.06 9.48 -1.35
CA LEU A 160 9.49 9.43 -1.13
C LEU A 160 9.81 8.12 -0.40
N GLY A 161 10.69 7.31 -0.98
CA GLY A 161 10.90 5.92 -0.56
C GLY A 161 10.78 4.96 -1.74
N ASP A 162 10.57 3.69 -1.44
CA ASP A 162 10.47 2.63 -2.45
C ASP A 162 9.02 2.23 -2.77
N ARG A 163 8.82 1.28 -3.69
CA ARG A 163 7.48 0.86 -4.11
C ARG A 163 6.69 0.17 -3.01
N ASN A 164 7.32 -0.34 -1.95
CA ASN A 164 6.61 -0.94 -0.83
C ASN A 164 5.74 0.09 -0.08
N ILE A 165 6.04 1.40 -0.23
CA ILE A 165 5.16 2.50 0.19
C ILE A 165 3.72 2.35 -0.34
N LEU A 166 3.52 1.71 -1.51
CA LEU A 166 2.21 1.44 -2.08
C LEU A 166 1.41 0.40 -1.26
N HIS A 167 2.07 -0.51 -0.55
CA HIS A 167 1.40 -1.43 0.38
C HIS A 167 0.84 -0.66 1.58
N SER A 168 1.65 0.20 2.19
CA SER A 168 1.25 0.98 3.36
C SER A 168 0.21 2.04 3.03
N ILE A 169 0.35 2.75 1.88
CA ILE A 169 -0.67 3.66 1.32
C ILE A 169 -2.03 2.94 1.15
N LEU A 170 -2.02 1.70 0.67
CA LEU A 170 -3.24 0.89 0.50
C LEU A 170 -3.83 0.40 1.83
N GLU A 171 -2.99 0.04 2.81
CA GLU A 171 -3.45 -0.42 4.12
C GLU A 171 -4.02 0.71 4.98
N ILE A 172 -3.47 1.93 4.89
CA ILE A 172 -4.12 3.12 5.46
C ILE A 172 -5.32 3.60 4.63
N GLY A 173 -5.60 3.01 3.46
CA GLY A 173 -6.82 3.26 2.71
C GLY A 173 -6.86 4.56 1.90
N LEU A 174 -5.69 5.13 1.55
CA LEU A 174 -5.63 6.26 0.62
C LEU A 174 -6.21 5.86 -0.75
N PRO A 175 -6.98 6.74 -1.42
CA PRO A 175 -7.68 6.41 -2.66
C PRO A 175 -6.73 6.49 -3.86
N ILE A 176 -5.82 5.51 -4.00
CA ILE A 176 -4.82 5.47 -5.08
C ILE A 176 -5.45 5.55 -6.48
N TRP A 177 -6.69 5.08 -6.61
CA TRP A 177 -7.48 5.08 -7.84
C TRP A 177 -8.02 6.46 -8.25
N LYS A 178 -7.88 7.48 -7.40
CA LYS A 178 -8.21 8.88 -7.71
C LYS A 178 -6.97 9.76 -7.80
N ALA A 179 -5.78 9.19 -7.63
CA ALA A 179 -4.53 9.92 -7.51
C ALA A 179 -3.57 9.62 -8.66
N ALA A 180 -2.78 10.62 -9.04
CA ALA A 180 -1.51 10.40 -9.69
C ALA A 180 -0.46 10.21 -8.58
N ILE A 181 0.05 9.00 -8.43
CA ILE A 181 1.14 8.71 -7.49
C ILE A 181 2.47 8.95 -8.21
N ILE A 182 3.28 9.84 -7.67
CA ILE A 182 4.54 10.28 -8.29
C ILE A 182 5.67 10.07 -7.28
N PRO A 183 6.53 9.04 -7.47
CA PRO A 183 7.78 8.93 -6.73
C PRO A 183 8.68 10.10 -7.10
N ILE A 184 9.08 10.92 -6.13
CA ILE A 184 9.81 12.17 -6.37
C ILE A 184 11.12 11.94 -7.10
N GLU A 185 11.74 10.77 -6.93
CA GLU A 185 12.94 10.25 -7.60
C GLU A 185 12.82 10.17 -9.14
N THR A 186 11.59 10.10 -9.66
CA THR A 186 11.30 10.05 -11.11
C THR A 186 11.23 11.44 -11.75
N THR A 187 11.09 12.50 -10.94
CA THR A 187 10.74 13.85 -11.41
C THR A 187 11.97 14.68 -11.82
N LEU A 188 11.80 15.64 -12.73
CA LEU A 188 12.88 16.59 -13.09
C LEU A 188 12.85 17.89 -12.27
N SER A 189 11.68 18.27 -11.74
CA SER A 189 11.47 19.47 -10.95
C SER A 189 10.61 19.12 -9.74
N GLY A 190 11.25 18.90 -8.58
CA GLY A 190 10.53 18.55 -7.35
C GLY A 190 9.62 19.68 -6.86
N LYS A 191 10.05 20.94 -7.02
CA LYS A 191 9.32 22.14 -6.57
C LYS A 191 7.98 22.33 -7.28
N GLU A 192 7.95 22.22 -8.61
CA GLU A 192 6.71 22.35 -9.40
C GLU A 192 5.65 21.29 -9.05
N ILE A 193 6.09 20.09 -8.66
CA ILE A 193 5.18 19.00 -8.30
C ILE A 193 4.74 19.15 -6.85
N LEU A 194 5.62 19.62 -5.94
CA LEU A 194 5.26 20.01 -4.57
C LEU A 194 4.13 21.05 -4.57
N GLU A 195 4.25 22.12 -5.35
CA GLU A 195 3.23 23.16 -5.48
C GLU A 195 1.83 22.59 -5.79
N ARG A 196 1.77 21.60 -6.70
CA ARG A 196 0.54 20.96 -7.19
C ARG A 196 0.07 19.77 -6.35
N SER A 197 0.91 19.28 -5.44
CA SER A 197 0.58 18.15 -4.57
C SER A 197 -0.43 18.53 -3.49
N ARG A 198 -1.18 17.53 -3.02
CA ARG A 198 -2.04 17.63 -1.83
C ARG A 198 -1.61 16.71 -0.70
N ILE A 199 -0.92 15.62 -1.03
CA ILE A 199 -0.46 14.63 -0.07
C ILE A 199 0.99 14.30 -0.42
N ILE A 200 1.85 14.25 0.60
CA ILE A 200 3.22 13.76 0.51
C ILE A 200 3.34 12.59 1.47
N VAL A 201 3.76 11.44 0.97
CA VAL A 201 3.96 10.23 1.78
C VAL A 201 5.45 9.92 1.84
N VAL A 202 6.00 9.86 3.05
CA VAL A 202 7.43 9.67 3.31
C VAL A 202 7.65 8.37 4.08
N GLN A 203 8.45 7.46 3.51
CA GLN A 203 8.84 6.22 4.17
C GLN A 203 10.00 6.44 5.16
N GLY A 204 9.92 5.79 6.33
CA GLY A 204 10.99 5.74 7.32
C GLY A 204 10.82 6.65 8.54
N GLY A 205 9.86 7.58 8.53
CA GLY A 205 9.61 8.51 9.63
C GLY A 205 10.45 9.80 9.61
N ASP A 206 11.36 9.96 8.65
CA ASP A 206 12.22 11.14 8.50
C ASP A 206 11.95 11.86 7.15
N PRO A 207 11.45 13.11 7.14
CA PRO A 207 11.25 13.91 5.94
C PRO A 207 12.52 14.64 5.46
N THR A 208 13.66 14.54 6.14
CA THR A 208 14.90 15.19 5.68
C THR A 208 15.32 14.81 4.24
N PRO A 209 15.19 13.55 3.78
CA PRO A 209 15.45 13.20 2.37
C PRO A 209 14.46 13.83 1.38
N LEU A 210 13.29 14.31 1.82
CA LEU A 210 12.34 15.07 0.99
C LEU A 210 12.96 16.42 0.63
N GLN A 211 13.52 17.12 1.62
CA GLN A 211 14.22 18.38 1.42
C GLN A 211 15.38 18.18 0.43
N ALA A 212 16.18 17.13 0.63
CA ALA A 212 17.25 16.75 -0.29
C ALA A 212 16.74 16.45 -1.72
N SER A 213 15.54 15.89 -1.87
CA SER A 213 14.95 15.57 -3.18
C SER A 213 14.39 16.77 -3.96
N LEU A 214 14.09 17.88 -3.28
CA LEU A 214 13.46 19.08 -3.85
C LEU A 214 14.48 20.11 -4.38
N SER A 215 15.66 20.19 -3.75
CA SER A 215 16.71 21.18 -4.11
C SER A 215 18.12 20.58 -4.25
N GLY A 216 18.36 19.32 -3.84
CA GLY A 216 19.67 18.70 -3.88
C GLY A 216 20.07 18.15 -5.25
N VAL A 217 21.38 17.93 -5.43
CA VAL A 217 21.93 17.26 -6.61
C VAL A 217 21.58 15.77 -6.55
N ARG A 218 20.66 15.32 -7.43
CA ARG A 218 20.35 13.90 -7.58
C ARG A 218 21.45 13.18 -8.37
N ILE A 219 21.95 12.10 -7.81
CA ILE A 219 22.93 11.20 -8.43
C ILE A 219 22.24 9.84 -8.61
N ARG A 220 22.23 9.32 -9.85
CA ARG A 220 21.73 7.99 -10.20
C ARG A 220 22.91 7.02 -10.28
N PRO A 221 23.16 6.15 -9.28
CA PRO A 221 24.35 5.29 -9.27
C PRO A 221 24.39 4.31 -10.45
N TRP A 222 23.22 3.89 -10.94
CA TRP A 222 23.07 2.95 -12.05
C TRP A 222 23.19 3.56 -13.45
N GLU A 223 23.18 4.89 -13.56
CA GLU A 223 23.22 5.57 -14.85
C GLU A 223 24.60 5.37 -15.52
N GLY A 224 24.61 4.83 -16.73
CA GLY A 224 25.82 4.47 -17.45
C GLY A 224 26.52 3.16 -16.99
N LEU A 225 25.87 2.33 -16.18
CA LEU A 225 26.35 0.98 -15.89
C LEU A 225 25.85 -0.03 -16.95
N GLU A 226 26.61 -1.10 -17.14
CA GLU A 226 26.20 -2.23 -17.98
C GLU A 226 25.07 -3.05 -17.32
N LEU A 227 24.36 -3.83 -18.13
CA LEU A 227 23.34 -4.79 -17.67
C LEU A 227 23.98 -6.18 -17.55
N SER A 228 23.86 -6.79 -16.36
CA SER A 228 24.30 -8.17 -16.13
C SER A 228 23.36 -8.88 -15.17
N SER A 229 23.15 -10.18 -15.38
CA SER A 229 22.49 -11.07 -14.43
C SER A 229 23.46 -11.63 -13.37
N ASN A 230 24.77 -11.37 -13.50
CA ASN A 230 25.81 -11.77 -12.56
C ASN A 230 26.46 -10.54 -11.89
N PRO A 231 26.00 -10.10 -10.71
CA PRO A 231 26.55 -8.93 -10.02
C PRO A 231 27.81 -9.20 -9.18
N SER A 232 28.51 -10.33 -9.36
CA SER A 232 29.62 -10.71 -8.48
C SER A 232 30.94 -9.98 -8.75
N ASP A 233 31.21 -9.56 -9.99
CA ASP A 233 32.51 -9.09 -10.48
C ASP A 233 32.60 -7.58 -10.75
N ALA A 234 31.47 -6.89 -10.86
CA ALA A 234 31.40 -5.43 -10.98
C ALA A 234 30.09 -4.89 -10.39
N TRP A 235 29.91 -3.57 -10.48
CA TRP A 235 28.61 -2.92 -10.27
C TRP A 235 27.85 -2.82 -11.59
N TYR A 236 26.58 -3.22 -11.59
CA TYR A 236 25.72 -3.21 -12.77
C TYR A 236 24.41 -2.44 -12.54
N ALA A 237 23.73 -2.07 -13.63
CA ALA A 237 22.34 -1.64 -13.58
C ALA A 237 21.46 -2.87 -13.28
N GLY A 238 20.79 -2.86 -12.11
CA GLY A 238 20.36 -4.10 -11.47
C GLY A 238 19.07 -4.73 -11.98
N GLY A 239 18.34 -4.10 -12.90
CA GLY A 239 17.08 -4.65 -13.40
C GLY A 239 17.22 -5.91 -14.28
N ALA A 240 18.44 -6.27 -14.71
CA ALA A 240 18.74 -7.59 -15.30
C ALA A 240 18.90 -8.69 -14.23
N ALA A 241 19.22 -8.32 -12.99
CA ALA A 241 19.29 -9.18 -11.82
C ALA A 241 18.04 -9.06 -10.93
N TRP A 242 16.91 -8.63 -11.51
CA TRP A 242 15.67 -8.31 -10.79
C TRP A 242 15.16 -9.44 -9.89
N TRP A 243 15.48 -10.69 -10.22
CA TRP A 243 14.98 -11.89 -9.54
C TRP A 243 15.66 -12.18 -8.20
N LEU A 244 16.77 -11.51 -7.88
CA LEU A 244 17.45 -11.62 -6.60
C LEU A 244 16.49 -11.24 -5.44
N GLU A 245 16.63 -11.92 -4.31
CA GLU A 245 15.69 -11.86 -3.18
C GLU A 245 14.22 -12.04 -3.59
N LYS A 246 13.96 -12.94 -4.56
CA LYS A 246 12.64 -13.22 -5.16
C LYS A 246 11.96 -11.96 -5.72
N GLY A 247 12.74 -10.99 -6.21
CA GLY A 247 12.24 -9.70 -6.66
C GLY A 247 12.34 -8.56 -5.65
N GLY A 248 12.86 -8.80 -4.44
CA GLY A 248 13.00 -7.78 -3.40
C GLY A 248 13.75 -6.54 -3.87
N VAL A 249 14.89 -6.72 -4.56
CA VAL A 249 15.71 -5.61 -5.07
C VAL A 249 14.98 -4.68 -6.05
N ASN A 250 13.89 -5.15 -6.66
CA ASN A 250 13.09 -4.41 -7.63
C ASN A 250 11.96 -3.56 -6.98
N SER A 251 11.99 -3.38 -5.65
CA SER A 251 11.19 -2.35 -4.97
C SER A 251 11.67 -0.93 -5.24
N ALA A 252 12.92 -0.72 -5.70
CA ALA A 252 13.42 0.60 -6.08
C ALA A 252 12.43 1.34 -7.02
N PRO A 253 12.13 2.63 -6.79
CA PRO A 253 11.03 3.31 -7.49
C PRO A 253 11.26 3.40 -9.00
N TYR A 254 12.51 3.56 -9.43
CA TYR A 254 12.88 3.78 -10.84
C TYR A 254 13.99 2.85 -11.34
N GLY A 255 15.15 2.84 -10.67
CA GLY A 255 16.30 1.98 -11.02
C GLY A 255 17.29 1.90 -9.86
N PHE A 256 18.22 0.95 -9.92
CA PHE A 256 19.21 0.71 -8.86
C PHE A 256 20.51 0.12 -9.42
N ALA A 257 21.63 0.43 -8.76
CA ALA A 257 22.93 -0.18 -9.01
C ALA A 257 23.11 -1.37 -8.05
N ILE A 258 23.73 -2.45 -8.48
CA ILE A 258 23.87 -3.69 -7.70
C ILE A 258 25.28 -4.30 -7.80
N THR A 259 25.76 -4.86 -6.69
CA THR A 259 26.92 -5.77 -6.61
C THR A 259 26.67 -6.84 -5.55
N THR A 260 27.24 -8.03 -5.70
CA THR A 260 27.37 -9.05 -4.63
C THR A 260 28.83 -9.28 -4.21
N GLY A 261 29.79 -8.75 -4.96
CA GLY A 261 31.23 -8.81 -4.65
C GLY A 261 31.77 -7.57 -3.95
N GLU A 262 33.06 -7.58 -3.63
CA GLU A 262 33.81 -6.46 -3.00
C GLU A 262 34.16 -5.32 -3.98
N ASN A 263 33.24 -5.02 -4.89
CA ASN A 263 33.48 -4.15 -6.04
C ASN A 263 33.27 -2.68 -5.67
N THR A 264 33.98 -1.78 -6.35
CA THR A 264 33.87 -0.31 -6.13
C THR A 264 33.30 0.38 -7.37
N LEU A 265 32.21 1.11 -7.19
CA LEU A 265 31.65 2.05 -8.15
C LEU A 265 32.12 3.46 -7.80
N SER A 266 32.71 4.17 -8.76
CA SER A 266 33.07 5.58 -8.62
C SER A 266 32.17 6.46 -9.49
N LYS A 267 31.61 7.52 -8.91
CA LYS A 267 30.86 8.56 -9.61
C LYS A 267 31.52 9.91 -9.39
N LYS A 268 31.91 10.56 -10.47
CA LYS A 268 32.36 11.95 -10.48
C LYS A 268 31.16 12.88 -10.27
N ILE A 269 31.29 13.83 -9.37
CA ILE A 269 30.27 14.84 -9.03
C ILE A 269 30.90 16.23 -8.98
N THR A 270 30.10 17.27 -9.21
CA THR A 270 30.53 18.66 -9.14
C THR A 270 29.96 19.31 -7.90
N ILE A 271 30.85 19.84 -7.05
CA ILE A 271 30.52 20.59 -5.85
C ILE A 271 30.45 22.08 -6.24
N PRO A 272 29.27 22.71 -6.19
CA PRO A 272 29.07 24.05 -6.76
C PRO A 272 29.74 25.17 -5.96
N ARG A 273 29.95 24.97 -4.65
CA ARG A 273 30.63 25.89 -3.72
C ARG A 273 31.23 25.08 -2.57
N ARG A 274 32.35 25.55 -1.99
CA ARG A 274 32.86 24.98 -0.73
C ARG A 274 31.81 25.11 0.37
N GLY A 275 31.63 24.07 1.18
CA GLY A 275 30.72 24.12 2.34
C GLY A 275 30.46 22.78 3.00
N ASN A 276 29.51 22.77 3.94
CA ASN A 276 29.01 21.55 4.57
C ASN A 276 27.83 20.98 3.78
N TYR A 277 27.88 19.69 3.48
CA TYR A 277 26.85 18.97 2.73
C TYR A 277 26.36 17.74 3.48
N PHE A 278 25.09 17.38 3.27
CA PHE A 278 24.53 16.07 3.61
C PHE A 278 24.38 15.23 2.34
N LEU A 279 24.75 13.96 2.45
CA LEU A 279 24.63 12.95 1.42
C LEU A 279 23.58 11.93 1.88
N PHE A 280 22.40 11.95 1.26
CA PHE A 280 21.33 10.97 1.53
C PHE A 280 21.43 9.84 0.50
N ILE A 281 21.47 8.59 0.96
CA ILE A 281 21.63 7.41 0.11
C ILE A 281 20.51 6.40 0.37
N SER A 282 19.78 6.03 -0.68
CA SER A 282 18.73 5.00 -0.64
C SER A 282 19.37 3.64 -0.91
N ILE A 283 19.53 2.83 0.15
CA ILE A 283 20.17 1.51 0.13
C ILE A 283 19.16 0.39 0.35
N PHE A 284 19.36 -0.75 -0.31
CA PHE A 284 18.58 -1.96 -0.05
C PHE A 284 19.02 -2.61 1.27
N SER A 285 18.10 -2.75 2.24
CA SER A 285 18.36 -3.40 3.53
C SER A 285 18.36 -4.94 3.44
N GLY A 286 17.77 -5.50 2.39
CA GLY A 286 17.16 -6.83 2.39
C GLY A 286 17.99 -8.05 2.04
N SER A 287 19.23 -8.15 2.50
CA SER A 287 19.91 -9.46 2.52
C SER A 287 20.71 -9.70 3.78
N SER A 288 20.46 -10.87 4.38
CA SER A 288 21.25 -11.42 5.48
C SER A 288 22.68 -11.81 5.08
N ASP A 289 22.98 -11.91 3.78
CA ASP A 289 24.34 -12.18 3.29
C ASP A 289 25.21 -10.93 3.15
N SER A 290 24.60 -9.73 3.20
CA SER A 290 25.29 -8.47 3.02
C SER A 290 26.29 -8.20 4.14
N LYS A 291 27.51 -7.82 3.77
CA LYS A 291 28.55 -7.36 4.71
C LYS A 291 28.56 -5.84 4.86
N GLY A 292 27.67 -5.14 4.15
CA GLY A 292 27.53 -3.69 4.17
C GLY A 292 28.23 -2.96 3.02
N LEU A 293 28.05 -1.64 3.02
CA LEU A 293 28.48 -0.71 1.99
C LEU A 293 29.45 0.32 2.59
N GLU A 294 30.64 0.46 2.01
CA GLU A 294 31.54 1.56 2.30
C GLU A 294 31.28 2.73 1.33
N VAL A 295 30.99 3.90 1.88
CA VAL A 295 30.77 5.16 1.15
C VAL A 295 31.91 6.11 1.46
N THR A 296 32.55 6.65 0.42
CA THR A 296 33.59 7.68 0.56
C THR A 296 33.35 8.87 -0.37
N LEU A 297 33.58 10.08 0.13
CA LEU A 297 33.44 11.34 -0.62
C LEU A 297 34.28 12.43 0.06
N GLY A 298 35.15 13.14 -0.68
CA GLY A 298 35.89 14.29 -0.12
C GLY A 298 36.78 13.96 1.10
N GLY A 299 37.24 12.71 1.24
CA GLY A 299 37.98 12.24 2.42
C GLY A 299 37.09 11.72 3.57
N TYR A 300 35.79 12.02 3.57
CA TYR A 300 34.83 11.35 4.45
C TYR A 300 34.72 9.86 4.08
N LYS A 301 34.53 9.03 5.11
CA LYS A 301 34.35 7.58 4.99
C LYS A 301 33.36 7.08 6.03
N LYS A 302 32.31 6.37 5.57
CA LYS A 302 31.35 5.65 6.41
C LYS A 302 31.23 4.22 5.92
N ILE A 303 31.10 3.28 6.85
CA ILE A 303 30.58 1.94 6.56
C ILE A 303 29.14 1.88 7.07
N ILE A 304 28.20 1.63 6.16
CA ILE A 304 26.81 1.30 6.49
C ILE A 304 26.73 -0.22 6.56
N ARG A 305 26.11 -0.75 7.61
CA ARG A 305 25.90 -2.19 7.80
C ARG A 305 24.41 -2.50 7.67
N PRO A 306 24.01 -3.68 7.17
CA PRO A 306 22.60 -4.08 7.20
C PRO A 306 22.08 -4.10 8.64
N THR A 307 20.79 -3.84 8.81
CA THR A 307 20.09 -3.82 10.09
C THR A 307 20.01 -5.20 10.77
N GLY A 308 20.41 -6.26 10.07
CA GLY A 308 20.27 -7.65 10.51
C GLY A 308 18.83 -8.19 10.35
N ARG A 309 17.88 -7.34 9.96
CA ARG A 309 16.54 -7.73 9.53
C ARG A 309 16.55 -7.91 8.02
N ALA A 310 16.01 -9.01 7.53
CA ALA A 310 15.87 -9.27 6.10
C ALA A 310 14.58 -8.63 5.55
N SER A 311 14.46 -7.31 5.68
CA SER A 311 13.41 -6.47 5.11
C SER A 311 13.76 -6.09 3.67
N THR A 312 12.88 -6.29 2.69
CA THR A 312 13.26 -6.15 1.27
C THR A 312 13.02 -4.76 0.71
N ASP A 313 13.46 -3.77 1.46
CA ASP A 313 13.01 -2.40 1.29
C ASP A 313 14.24 -1.51 1.03
N TYR A 314 14.07 -0.33 0.42
CA TYR A 314 15.15 0.66 0.33
C TYR A 314 14.98 1.72 1.40
N ILE A 315 15.87 1.71 2.38
CA ILE A 315 15.93 2.69 3.46
C ILE A 315 16.80 3.89 3.08
N TRP A 316 16.45 5.08 3.57
CA TRP A 316 17.24 6.29 3.43
C TRP A 316 18.25 6.40 4.59
N GLU A 317 19.53 6.51 4.25
CA GLU A 317 20.61 6.75 5.20
C GLU A 317 21.17 8.17 5.01
N ALA A 318 21.25 8.94 6.09
CA ALA A 318 21.80 10.29 6.10
C ALA A 318 23.28 10.28 6.47
N LEU A 319 24.15 10.76 5.58
CA LEU A 319 25.59 10.83 5.78
C LEU A 319 26.06 12.29 5.80
N GLY A 320 26.47 12.76 6.97
CA GLY A 320 27.06 14.09 7.13
C GLY A 320 26.88 14.69 8.52
N PRO A 321 27.13 16.00 8.67
CA PRO A 321 27.61 16.91 7.63
C PRO A 321 29.03 16.54 7.14
N ILE A 322 29.33 16.83 5.87
CA ILE A 322 30.61 16.58 5.20
C ILE A 322 31.12 17.91 4.66
N GLU A 323 32.32 18.35 5.09
CA GLU A 323 32.99 19.50 4.46
C GLU A 323 33.53 19.10 3.09
N LEU A 324 33.13 19.81 2.04
CA LEU A 324 33.57 19.58 0.66
C LEU A 324 34.13 20.87 0.06
N GLU A 325 35.24 20.75 -0.67
CA GLU A 325 35.82 21.83 -1.48
C GLU A 325 35.05 22.01 -2.79
N GLU A 326 35.09 23.22 -3.35
CA GLU A 326 34.50 23.53 -4.66
C GLU A 326 35.23 22.79 -5.80
N GLY A 327 34.47 22.36 -6.83
CA GLY A 327 35.02 21.72 -8.01
C GLY A 327 34.65 20.24 -8.15
N GLU A 328 35.58 19.39 -8.57
CA GLU A 328 35.31 17.99 -8.87
C GLU A 328 35.62 17.07 -7.69
N ALA A 329 34.65 16.25 -7.29
CA ALA A 329 34.81 15.22 -6.27
C ALA A 329 34.41 13.85 -6.81
N TYR A 330 34.89 12.78 -6.16
CA TYR A 330 34.53 11.40 -6.47
C TYR A 330 33.79 10.79 -5.28
N LEU A 331 32.56 10.37 -5.52
CA LEU A 331 31.77 9.53 -4.64
C LEU A 331 32.07 8.08 -4.97
N ASN A 332 32.64 7.32 -4.04
CA ASN A 332 32.91 5.89 -4.23
C ASN A 332 32.00 5.05 -3.32
N LEU A 333 31.35 4.07 -3.91
CA LEU A 333 30.48 3.08 -3.28
C LEU A 333 31.17 1.71 -3.42
N ARG A 334 31.75 1.21 -2.32
CA ARG A 334 32.40 -0.10 -2.28
C ARG A 334 31.51 -1.09 -1.53
N GLY A 335 31.02 -2.10 -2.24
CA GLY A 335 30.39 -3.26 -1.59
C GLY A 335 31.45 -3.97 -0.75
N LEU A 336 31.09 -4.46 0.43
CA LEU A 336 31.97 -5.26 1.29
C LEU A 336 31.73 -6.77 1.12
N GLY A 337 30.98 -7.15 0.08
CA GLY A 337 30.55 -8.52 -0.23
C GLY A 337 29.12 -8.81 0.26
N GLY A 338 28.50 -9.84 -0.33
CA GLY A 338 27.05 -10.07 -0.21
C GLY A 338 26.25 -9.00 -0.96
N LEU A 339 24.93 -9.16 -1.02
CA LEU A 339 24.08 -8.28 -1.81
C LEU A 339 24.11 -6.83 -1.30
N ASN A 340 24.49 -5.93 -2.18
CA ASN A 340 24.46 -4.49 -1.99
C ASN A 340 23.75 -3.85 -3.19
N ALA A 341 22.71 -3.06 -2.94
CA ALA A 341 22.04 -2.29 -3.98
C ALA A 341 21.74 -0.86 -3.51
N VAL A 342 21.83 0.09 -4.43
CA VAL A 342 21.64 1.52 -4.18
C VAL A 342 20.75 2.11 -5.27
N SER A 343 19.62 2.73 -4.91
CA SER A 343 18.64 3.24 -5.89
C SER A 343 19.00 4.66 -6.36
N THR A 344 19.16 5.57 -5.40
CA THR A 344 19.18 7.02 -5.59
C THR A 344 20.05 7.65 -4.50
N ILE A 345 20.73 8.73 -4.85
CA ILE A 345 21.56 9.52 -3.93
C ILE A 345 21.21 10.99 -4.11
N TYR A 346 21.13 11.75 -3.02
CA TYR A 346 21.02 13.21 -3.03
C TYR A 346 22.20 13.82 -2.28
N LEU A 347 22.81 14.85 -2.86
CA LEU A 347 23.79 15.71 -2.19
C LEU A 347 23.20 17.13 -2.07
N ILE A 348 23.09 17.64 -0.85
CA ILE A 348 22.54 18.97 -0.57
C ILE A 348 23.41 19.71 0.46
N SER A 349 23.64 21.00 0.25
CA SER A 349 24.34 21.86 1.22
C SER A 349 23.45 22.08 2.46
N LEU A 350 24.05 22.36 3.61
CA LEU A 350 23.30 22.72 4.82
C LEU A 350 22.34 23.91 4.59
N GLU A 351 22.82 25.00 3.98
CA GLU A 351 22.03 26.18 3.57
C GLU A 351 20.82 25.77 2.70
N GLY A 352 21.07 25.01 1.63
CA GLY A 352 20.00 24.50 0.77
C GLY A 352 19.01 23.54 1.45
N LEU A 353 19.39 22.87 2.54
CA LEU A 353 18.49 22.05 3.35
C LEU A 353 17.53 22.95 4.14
N GLU A 354 18.07 23.95 4.83
CA GLU A 354 17.34 24.98 5.59
C GLU A 354 16.37 25.77 4.68
N ASP A 355 16.83 26.24 3.52
CA ASP A 355 16.00 26.90 2.50
C ASP A 355 14.80 26.04 2.07
N THR A 356 15.03 24.73 1.94
CA THR A 356 14.02 23.79 1.45
C THR A 356 13.04 23.39 2.55
N GLU A 357 13.50 23.31 3.80
CA GLU A 357 12.63 23.17 4.97
C GLU A 357 11.65 24.35 5.03
N GLN A 358 12.17 25.58 4.99
CA GLN A 358 11.34 26.78 5.01
C GLN A 358 10.32 26.79 3.86
N MET A 359 10.74 26.43 2.63
CA MET A 359 9.84 26.33 1.47
C MET A 359 8.71 25.30 1.67
N VAL A 360 8.98 24.14 2.28
CA VAL A 360 7.94 23.13 2.57
C VAL A 360 6.99 23.62 3.65
N VAL A 361 7.52 24.25 4.71
CA VAL A 361 6.73 24.86 5.80
C VAL A 361 5.83 25.98 5.28
N GLU A 362 6.36 26.89 4.46
CA GLU A 362 5.60 27.96 3.80
C GLU A 362 4.50 27.39 2.89
N ARG A 363 4.80 26.32 2.14
CA ARG A 363 3.80 25.68 1.27
C ARG A 363 2.68 25.01 2.08
N ALA A 364 2.99 24.41 3.24
CA ALA A 364 1.99 23.82 4.14
C ALA A 364 1.08 24.88 4.78
N HIS A 365 1.62 26.03 5.19
CA HIS A 365 0.82 27.14 5.73
C HIS A 365 -0.03 27.85 4.66
N THR A 366 0.43 27.94 3.41
CA THR A 366 -0.27 28.68 2.34
C THR A 366 -1.33 27.88 1.60
N GLY A 367 -1.37 26.55 1.75
CA GLY A 367 -2.45 25.72 1.23
C GLY A 367 -2.34 24.26 1.70
N PRO A 368 -3.43 23.49 1.68
CA PRO A 368 -3.47 22.16 2.26
C PRO A 368 -2.49 21.21 1.55
N ILE A 369 -1.40 20.89 2.24
CA ILE A 369 -0.59 19.70 2.00
C ILE A 369 -0.63 18.85 3.26
N ASP A 370 -1.05 17.62 3.09
CA ASP A 370 -1.00 16.59 4.12
C ASP A 370 0.36 15.87 4.01
N ILE A 371 1.18 15.91 5.06
CA ILE A 371 2.38 15.08 5.14
C ILE A 371 2.06 13.85 5.98
N ILE A 372 2.30 12.67 5.39
CA ILE A 372 2.10 11.36 6.01
C ILE A 372 3.47 10.69 6.13
N LEU A 373 3.98 10.59 7.36
CA LEU A 373 5.20 9.86 7.69
C LEU A 373 4.85 8.40 7.99
N LEU A 374 5.39 7.46 7.22
CA LEU A 374 5.18 6.02 7.39
C LEU A 374 6.34 5.38 8.14
N MET A 375 6.02 4.53 9.11
CA MET A 375 6.98 3.82 9.96
C MET A 375 6.66 2.32 9.91
N GLU A 376 7.50 1.58 9.20
CA GLU A 376 7.38 0.14 8.92
C GLU A 376 8.43 -0.66 9.70
N GLU A 377 8.63 -1.94 9.38
CA GLU A 377 9.42 -2.88 10.19
C GLU A 377 10.88 -2.46 10.47
N ASP A 378 11.48 -1.60 9.64
CA ASP A 378 12.84 -1.08 9.83
C ASP A 378 12.93 0.18 10.71
N SER A 379 11.83 0.90 10.94
CA SER A 379 11.82 2.12 11.77
C SER A 379 11.93 1.85 13.27
N TRP A 380 11.70 0.60 13.73
CA TRP A 380 11.50 0.30 15.15
C TRP A 380 12.66 -0.42 15.82
N PHE A 381 13.14 0.17 16.91
CA PHE A 381 14.01 -0.46 17.89
C PHE A 381 13.17 -1.24 18.92
N SER A 382 13.72 -2.35 19.41
CA SER A 382 13.11 -3.16 20.47
C SER A 382 14.13 -3.35 21.57
N GLU A 383 13.70 -3.23 22.83
CA GLU A 383 14.60 -3.41 23.97
C GLU A 383 14.98 -4.90 24.13
N GLU A 384 14.02 -5.83 24.06
CA GLU A 384 14.29 -7.28 24.10
C GLU A 384 13.25 -8.10 23.30
N ASN A 385 13.68 -9.21 22.68
CA ASN A 385 12.85 -10.29 22.14
C ASN A 385 11.79 -9.95 21.05
N SER A 386 11.91 -8.85 20.31
CA SER A 386 11.08 -8.66 19.10
C SER A 386 11.42 -9.68 18.01
N THR A 387 10.41 -10.14 17.27
CA THR A 387 10.60 -11.04 16.11
C THR A 387 9.76 -10.57 14.93
N LEU A 388 10.29 -10.67 13.71
CA LEU A 388 9.47 -10.47 12.51
C LEU A 388 8.53 -11.67 12.33
N ILE A 389 7.27 -11.39 12.06
CA ILE A 389 6.26 -12.37 11.66
C ILE A 389 5.77 -12.04 10.26
N PHE A 390 5.50 -13.06 9.46
CA PHE A 390 5.14 -12.92 8.05
C PHE A 390 3.71 -13.40 7.81
N SER A 391 2.90 -12.58 7.14
CA SER A 391 1.52 -12.89 6.75
C SER A 391 1.04 -11.87 5.71
N PRO A 392 0.39 -12.28 4.59
CA PRO A 392 -0.17 -11.34 3.61
C PRO A 392 -1.21 -10.34 4.16
N LEU A 393 -1.69 -10.53 5.38
CA LEU A 393 -2.62 -9.62 6.05
C LEU A 393 -1.96 -8.34 6.58
N PHE A 394 -0.62 -8.30 6.66
CA PHE A 394 0.15 -7.13 7.07
C PHE A 394 0.56 -6.24 5.88
N SER A 395 0.85 -4.95 6.12
CA SER A 395 1.53 -4.08 5.15
C SER A 395 2.88 -4.67 4.82
N GLY A 396 3.25 -4.73 3.54
CA GLY A 396 4.45 -5.46 3.12
C GLY A 396 4.47 -6.93 3.54
N GLY A 397 3.37 -7.52 4.00
CA GLY A 397 3.31 -8.91 4.43
C GLY A 397 4.12 -9.29 5.68
N SER A 398 4.54 -8.32 6.49
CA SER A 398 5.21 -8.59 7.76
C SER A 398 4.88 -7.57 8.85
N ALA A 399 5.10 -7.98 10.09
CA ALA A 399 4.91 -7.17 11.28
C ALA A 399 5.96 -7.52 12.34
N ILE A 400 6.23 -6.58 13.24
CA ILE A 400 7.09 -6.82 14.40
C ILE A 400 6.23 -7.35 15.55
N ARG A 401 6.40 -8.61 15.91
CA ARG A 401 5.90 -9.15 17.18
C ARG A 401 6.78 -8.65 18.33
N PHE A 402 6.15 -8.08 19.36
CA PHE A 402 6.80 -7.54 20.54
C PHE A 402 6.13 -8.02 21.83
N TYR A 403 6.89 -8.09 22.94
CA TYR A 403 6.40 -8.57 24.23
C TYR A 403 6.22 -7.49 25.30
N ARG A 404 7.05 -6.44 25.26
CA ARG A 404 7.04 -5.33 26.23
C ARG A 404 6.83 -3.98 25.56
N SER A 405 7.78 -3.55 24.73
CA SER A 405 7.71 -2.28 24.01
C SER A 405 8.47 -2.31 22.70
N LEU A 406 8.05 -1.44 21.79
CA LEU A 406 8.79 -0.99 20.61
C LEU A 406 8.95 0.52 20.72
N ARG A 407 10.13 1.02 20.34
CA ARG A 407 10.41 2.46 20.25
C ARG A 407 10.92 2.82 18.88
N ALA A 408 10.51 3.97 18.38
CA ALA A 408 11.05 4.56 17.16
C ALA A 408 11.16 6.07 17.32
N ASN A 409 12.02 6.67 16.50
CA ASN A 409 12.09 8.13 16.36
C ASN A 409 11.47 8.51 15.02
N PHE A 410 10.86 9.69 14.97
CA PHE A 410 10.37 10.32 13.75
C PHE A 410 10.63 11.83 13.81
N THR A 411 10.63 12.49 12.67
CA THR A 411 10.92 13.92 12.58
C THR A 411 9.74 14.67 11.96
N THR A 412 9.24 15.67 12.67
CA THR A 412 8.20 16.61 12.20
C THR A 412 8.86 17.89 11.70
N LEU A 413 8.30 18.51 10.65
CA LEU A 413 8.88 19.70 10.03
C LEU A 413 8.42 21.03 10.66
N TRP A 414 7.27 21.06 11.34
CA TRP A 414 6.76 22.28 12.00
C TRP A 414 5.86 21.92 13.19
N GLU A 415 5.45 22.94 13.96
CA GLU A 415 4.53 22.74 15.08
C GLU A 415 3.08 22.64 14.59
N GLU A 416 2.46 21.46 14.71
CA GLU A 416 1.07 21.21 14.27
C GLU A 416 0.35 20.14 15.10
N ASP A 417 -0.96 20.04 14.91
CA ASP A 417 -1.79 18.92 15.37
C ASP A 417 -1.59 17.69 14.47
N TYR A 418 -0.93 16.66 14.98
CA TYR A 418 -0.70 15.41 14.27
C TYR A 418 -1.68 14.31 14.69
N PHE A 419 -2.14 13.52 13.71
CA PHE A 419 -2.91 12.31 13.90
C PHE A 419 -2.02 11.10 13.67
N ILE A 420 -2.10 10.12 14.56
CA ILE A 420 -1.38 8.86 14.42
C ILE A 420 -2.40 7.80 14.00
N LEU A 421 -2.04 6.98 13.01
CA LEU A 421 -2.71 5.73 12.72
C LEU A 421 -1.73 4.60 13.06
N ALA A 422 -2.20 3.58 13.77
CA ALA A 422 -1.41 2.37 13.99
C ALA A 422 -2.23 1.13 13.63
N LYS A 423 -1.66 0.25 12.82
CA LYS A 423 -2.22 -1.06 12.51
C LYS A 423 -1.57 -2.09 13.44
N LEU A 424 -2.39 -2.64 14.33
CA LEU A 424 -1.95 -3.44 15.47
C LEU A 424 -2.77 -4.73 15.58
N GLU A 425 -2.10 -5.84 15.90
CA GLU A 425 -2.71 -7.10 16.32
C GLU A 425 -2.35 -7.34 17.80
N GLY A 426 -3.34 -7.46 18.68
CA GLY A 426 -3.08 -7.63 20.12
C GLY A 426 -3.50 -9.00 20.66
N GLN A 427 -2.69 -9.53 21.58
CA GLN A 427 -3.03 -10.73 22.36
C GLN A 427 -3.73 -10.39 23.69
N SER A 428 -3.70 -9.12 24.11
CA SER A 428 -4.35 -8.63 25.34
C SER A 428 -4.97 -7.24 25.15
N ARG A 429 -5.77 -6.78 26.12
CA ARG A 429 -6.47 -5.48 26.09
C ARG A 429 -5.62 -4.29 26.57
N ASP A 430 -4.31 -4.50 26.71
CA ASP A 430 -3.39 -3.62 27.43
C ASP A 430 -2.22 -3.18 26.53
N ILE A 431 -2.47 -2.87 25.24
CA ILE A 431 -1.51 -2.12 24.42
C ILE A 431 -1.70 -0.62 24.73
N SER A 432 -0.61 0.13 24.86
CA SER A 432 -0.64 1.58 25.03
C SER A 432 0.39 2.25 24.12
N MET A 433 0.12 3.50 23.75
CA MET A 433 1.00 4.32 22.91
C MET A 433 1.32 5.63 23.63
N SER A 434 2.59 6.02 23.64
CA SER A 434 3.05 7.33 24.09
C SER A 434 3.93 8.02 23.06
N ILE A 435 3.93 9.36 23.07
CA ILE A 435 4.88 10.20 22.33
C ILE A 435 5.60 11.08 23.35
N ASP A 436 6.92 11.08 23.31
CA ASP A 436 7.80 11.78 24.26
C ASP A 436 7.45 11.51 25.74
N GLY A 437 7.05 10.27 26.03
CA GLY A 437 6.61 9.81 27.36
C GLY A 437 5.17 10.18 27.72
N ILE A 438 4.47 10.99 26.91
CA ILE A 438 3.07 11.36 27.12
C ILE A 438 2.17 10.24 26.58
N LEU A 439 1.45 9.55 27.48
CA LEU A 439 0.48 8.51 27.14
C LEU A 439 -0.71 9.10 26.35
N LEU A 440 -0.98 8.55 25.16
CA LEU A 440 -2.10 8.96 24.31
C LEU A 440 -3.39 8.21 24.64
N LYS A 441 -3.34 6.87 24.71
CA LYS A 441 -4.52 6.01 24.94
C LYS A 441 -4.13 4.57 25.31
N GLU A 442 -4.98 3.89 26.08
CA GLU A 442 -4.97 2.43 26.25
C GLU A 442 -5.90 1.75 25.22
N LEU A 443 -5.53 0.55 24.74
CA LEU A 443 -6.11 -0.07 23.55
C LEU A 443 -6.74 -1.42 23.80
N LYS A 444 -8.06 -1.46 23.60
CA LYS A 444 -8.85 -2.69 23.51
C LYS A 444 -8.78 -3.25 22.09
N THR A 445 -7.70 -3.97 21.76
CA THR A 445 -7.66 -4.81 20.56
C THR A 445 -8.56 -6.04 20.72
N MET A 446 -9.19 -6.49 19.64
CA MET A 446 -9.75 -7.84 19.55
C MET A 446 -8.66 -8.83 19.07
N MET A 447 -8.67 -10.05 19.59
CA MET A 447 -7.71 -11.08 19.15
C MET A 447 -8.01 -11.53 17.72
N GLY A 448 -6.96 -11.70 16.91
CA GLY A 448 -6.98 -12.55 15.72
C GLY A 448 -6.93 -11.86 14.35
N GLU A 449 -7.17 -10.54 14.25
CA GLU A 449 -6.92 -9.79 13.01
C GLU A 449 -6.26 -8.42 13.32
N PRO A 450 -5.29 -7.96 12.51
CA PRO A 450 -4.67 -6.64 12.67
C PRO A 450 -5.68 -5.52 12.33
N ALA A 451 -5.89 -4.59 13.26
CA ALA A 451 -6.85 -3.50 13.12
C ALA A 451 -6.14 -2.14 13.06
N LEU A 452 -6.57 -1.26 12.14
CA LEU A 452 -6.14 0.12 12.05
C LEU A 452 -6.86 0.97 13.11
N GLN A 453 -6.11 1.70 13.93
CA GLN A 453 -6.61 2.54 15.00
C GLN A 453 -6.09 3.98 14.83
N VAL A 454 -6.90 4.97 15.17
CA VAL A 454 -6.56 6.40 15.05
C VAL A 454 -6.43 7.04 16.42
N TYR A 455 -5.42 7.90 16.58
CA TYR A 455 -5.08 8.63 17.80
C TYR A 455 -4.83 10.10 17.47
N GLY A 456 -5.03 10.96 18.47
CA GLY A 456 -4.84 12.40 18.35
C GLY A 456 -6.16 13.18 18.20
N PRO A 457 -6.09 14.47 17.83
CA PRO A 457 -4.86 15.21 17.49
C PRO A 457 -3.86 15.28 18.66
N VAL A 458 -2.57 15.32 18.35
CA VAL A 458 -1.46 15.52 19.28
C VAL A 458 -0.63 16.70 18.79
N ARG A 459 -0.53 17.77 19.58
CA ARG A 459 0.31 18.92 19.25
C ARG A 459 1.78 18.53 19.38
N LEU A 460 2.49 18.44 18.26
CA LEU A 460 3.94 18.22 18.22
C LEU A 460 4.62 19.49 17.70
N ARG A 461 5.88 19.71 18.09
CA ARG A 461 6.71 20.79 17.54
C ARG A 461 7.37 20.34 16.24
N GLY A 462 8.14 21.21 15.59
CA GLY A 462 9.13 20.76 14.62
C GLY A 462 10.35 20.17 15.35
N GLY A 463 10.89 19.06 14.84
CA GLY A 463 12.06 18.38 15.40
C GLY A 463 11.90 16.86 15.52
N ILE A 464 12.82 16.23 16.25
CA ILE A 464 12.83 14.78 16.48
C ILE A 464 11.94 14.45 17.67
N HIS A 465 11.01 13.53 17.47
CA HIS A 465 10.09 12.98 18.46
C HIS A 465 10.30 11.48 18.63
N SER A 466 9.95 10.98 19.81
CA SER A 466 10.01 9.56 20.17
C SER A 466 8.61 8.99 20.30
N ILE A 467 8.33 7.85 19.66
CA ILE A 467 7.09 7.09 19.82
C ILE A 467 7.40 5.75 20.48
N GLU A 468 6.65 5.41 21.53
CA GLU A 468 6.70 4.11 22.20
C GLU A 468 5.34 3.43 22.14
N ILE A 469 5.33 2.16 21.74
CA ILE A 469 4.16 1.28 21.79
C ILE A 469 4.49 0.16 22.76
N SER A 470 3.77 0.08 23.88
CA SER A 470 4.00 -0.89 24.95
C SER A 470 2.82 -1.84 25.12
N SER A 471 3.03 -3.05 25.64
CA SER A 471 2.00 -4.03 25.93
C SER A 471 2.34 -4.85 27.16
N ARG A 472 1.31 -5.19 27.97
CA ARG A 472 1.46 -6.15 29.09
C ARG A 472 1.32 -7.61 28.69
N GLY A 473 0.80 -7.90 27.50
CA GLY A 473 0.60 -9.25 26.97
C GLY A 473 1.23 -9.49 25.60
N GLY A 474 2.11 -8.59 25.16
CA GLY A 474 2.63 -8.55 23.80
C GLY A 474 1.59 -8.16 22.74
N GLY A 475 2.04 -8.16 21.48
CA GLY A 475 1.27 -7.83 20.30
C GLY A 475 2.13 -7.94 19.04
N ALA A 476 1.57 -7.57 17.90
CA ALA A 476 2.30 -7.32 16.66
C ALA A 476 1.96 -5.94 16.11
N LEU A 477 3.00 -5.21 15.70
CA LEU A 477 2.91 -3.92 15.04
C LEU A 477 3.22 -4.09 13.55
N ASP A 478 2.26 -3.72 12.73
CA ASP A 478 2.35 -3.76 11.27
C ASP A 478 2.90 -2.44 10.73
N LEU A 479 2.15 -1.35 10.94
CA LEU A 479 2.40 -0.04 10.36
C LEU A 479 2.00 1.06 11.33
N VAL A 480 2.79 2.13 11.40
CA VAL A 480 2.34 3.43 11.91
C VAL A 480 2.40 4.47 10.78
N ALA A 481 1.40 5.34 10.71
CA ALA A 481 1.37 6.50 9.85
C ALA A 481 1.07 7.74 10.68
N ILE A 482 1.87 8.81 10.54
CA ILE A 482 1.72 10.07 11.28
C ILE A 482 1.36 11.16 10.27
N SER A 483 0.19 11.78 10.42
CA SER A 483 -0.47 12.63 9.43
C SER A 483 -0.76 14.02 10.00
N THR A 484 -0.55 15.09 9.23
CA THR A 484 -0.99 16.45 9.58
C THR A 484 -2.50 16.67 9.41
N SER A 485 -3.21 15.74 8.77
CA SER A 485 -4.67 15.80 8.59
C SER A 485 -5.40 14.67 9.29
N GLU A 486 -6.64 14.94 9.75
CA GLU A 486 -7.49 13.93 10.35
C GLU A 486 -7.76 12.83 9.31
N PRO A 487 -7.53 11.54 9.65
CA PRO A 487 -7.66 10.46 8.69
C PRO A 487 -9.04 10.34 8.05
N SER A 488 -10.12 10.79 8.71
CA SER A 488 -11.47 10.79 8.14
C SER A 488 -11.61 11.61 6.84
N ASN A 489 -10.68 12.51 6.54
CA ASN A 489 -10.62 13.28 5.29
C ASN A 489 -10.24 12.41 4.07
N TRP A 490 -9.54 11.30 4.28
CA TRP A 490 -8.99 10.46 3.19
C TRP A 490 -9.21 8.95 3.37
N LEU A 491 -9.40 8.47 4.61
CA LEU A 491 -9.96 7.16 4.90
C LEU A 491 -11.37 7.06 4.31
N ARG A 492 -11.53 6.20 3.31
CA ARG A 492 -12.81 5.50 3.18
C ARG A 492 -12.88 4.40 4.22
N THR A 493 -14.08 4.19 4.76
CA THR A 493 -14.47 2.87 5.24
C THR A 493 -14.36 1.90 4.07
N VAL A 494 -13.21 1.22 3.95
CA VAL A 494 -13.11 0.01 3.13
C VAL A 494 -14.22 -0.91 3.65
N PRO A 495 -15.16 -1.38 2.81
CA PRO A 495 -16.21 -2.25 3.30
C PRO A 495 -15.57 -3.51 3.87
N ASN A 496 -15.63 -3.65 5.20
CA ASN A 496 -15.09 -4.82 5.88
C ASN A 496 -15.74 -6.09 5.32
N ARG A 497 -14.96 -7.16 5.30
CA ARG A 497 -15.34 -8.48 4.80
C ARG A 497 -16.80 -8.82 5.17
N MET A 498 -17.61 -9.19 4.18
CA MET A 498 -18.75 -10.07 4.46
C MET A 498 -18.18 -11.41 4.91
N SER A 499 -18.07 -11.62 6.23
CA SER A 499 -17.79 -12.95 6.76
C SER A 499 -19.06 -13.80 6.60
N TYR A 500 -19.05 -14.73 5.66
CA TYR A 500 -20.03 -15.81 5.62
C TYR A 500 -19.74 -16.80 6.75
N SER A 501 -19.94 -16.35 8.00
CA SER A 501 -20.18 -17.26 9.10
C SER A 501 -21.52 -17.97 8.86
N GLY A 502 -21.71 -19.18 9.40
CA GLY A 502 -22.94 -19.97 9.20
C GLY A 502 -24.23 -19.37 9.78
N ASN A 503 -24.21 -18.12 10.27
CA ASN A 503 -25.38 -17.35 10.68
C ASN A 503 -25.41 -16.00 9.93
N PRO A 504 -26.52 -15.64 9.27
CA PRO A 504 -26.60 -14.46 8.41
C PRO A 504 -26.96 -13.17 9.19
N THR A 505 -26.19 -12.86 10.23
CA THR A 505 -26.21 -11.54 10.89
C THR A 505 -25.00 -10.76 10.42
N LEU A 506 -25.25 -9.74 9.60
CA LEU A 506 -24.24 -8.75 9.21
C LEU A 506 -24.21 -7.66 10.28
N GLU A 507 -23.09 -7.53 10.96
CA GLU A 507 -22.77 -6.37 11.80
C GLU A 507 -21.79 -5.47 11.05
N TYR A 508 -22.13 -4.18 10.97
CA TYR A 508 -21.26 -3.15 10.43
C TYR A 508 -20.93 -2.14 11.54
N GLN A 509 -19.64 -1.93 11.80
CA GLN A 509 -19.16 -0.84 12.65
C GLN A 509 -18.82 0.38 11.78
N PHE A 510 -19.34 1.55 12.17
CA PHE A 510 -19.07 2.82 11.50
C PHE A 510 -18.59 3.87 12.51
N LEU A 511 -17.59 4.66 12.13
CA LEU A 511 -17.23 5.89 12.83
C LEU A 511 -18.26 6.98 12.50
N CYS A 512 -19.06 7.37 13.49
CA CYS A 512 -20.07 8.42 13.32
C CYS A 512 -19.43 9.81 13.44
N THR A 513 -19.15 10.45 12.31
CA THR A 513 -19.03 11.91 12.27
C THR A 513 -20.42 12.55 12.29
N ARG A 514 -20.57 13.69 12.96
CA ARG A 514 -21.86 14.18 13.50
C ARG A 514 -22.99 14.51 12.49
N ASN A 515 -22.81 14.37 11.17
CA ASN A 515 -23.78 14.91 10.20
C ASN A 515 -24.09 14.08 8.94
N MET A 516 -23.51 12.89 8.71
CA MET A 516 -23.94 12.08 7.54
C MET A 516 -23.55 10.60 7.62
N LEU A 517 -24.53 9.73 7.32
CA LEU A 517 -24.31 8.34 6.94
C LEU A 517 -24.68 8.21 5.46
N VAL A 518 -23.70 7.94 4.59
CA VAL A 518 -23.92 7.74 3.15
C VAL A 518 -23.62 6.28 2.81
N VAL A 519 -24.67 5.51 2.53
CA VAL A 519 -24.57 4.11 2.11
C VAL A 519 -24.79 4.05 0.59
N HIS A 520 -23.76 3.63 -0.15
CA HIS A 520 -23.84 3.38 -1.59
C HIS A 520 -23.99 1.87 -1.88
N ASN A 521 -24.64 1.55 -3.01
CA ASN A 521 -24.85 0.19 -3.54
C ASN A 521 -25.67 -0.76 -2.65
N ILE A 522 -26.83 -0.30 -2.18
CA ILE A 522 -27.92 -1.19 -1.73
C ILE A 522 -29.21 -0.74 -2.43
N ASP A 523 -29.58 -1.40 -3.53
CA ASP A 523 -30.64 -0.96 -4.44
C ASP A 523 -32.07 -1.10 -3.87
N HIS A 524 -32.23 -1.72 -2.69
CA HIS A 524 -33.53 -1.98 -2.06
C HIS A 524 -33.45 -1.81 -0.53
N LEU A 525 -33.88 -0.66 0.02
CA LEU A 525 -33.98 -0.52 1.48
C LEU A 525 -34.96 0.53 1.99
N ASN A 526 -35.62 0.20 3.11
CA ASN A 526 -36.40 1.15 3.90
C ASN A 526 -35.71 1.40 5.24
N LEU A 527 -35.23 2.63 5.43
CA LEU A 527 -34.64 3.10 6.70
C LEU A 527 -35.73 3.73 7.59
N TRP A 528 -35.78 3.29 8.85
CA TRP A 528 -36.34 4.10 9.93
C TRP A 528 -35.21 4.93 10.54
N LEU A 529 -35.43 6.24 10.64
CA LEU A 529 -34.43 7.21 11.12
C LEU A 529 -34.93 7.86 12.42
N PRO A 530 -34.05 8.09 13.42
CA PRO A 530 -34.38 8.92 14.57
C PRO A 530 -34.77 10.36 14.16
N GLU A 531 -35.46 11.07 15.06
CA GLU A 531 -35.80 12.48 14.86
C GLU A 531 -34.53 13.31 14.61
N GLY A 532 -34.44 13.93 13.42
CA GLY A 532 -33.32 14.79 13.02
C GLY A 532 -32.70 14.43 11.66
N CYS A 533 -32.76 13.17 11.24
CA CYS A 533 -32.17 12.74 9.97
C CYS A 533 -33.18 12.84 8.79
N ARG A 534 -32.72 13.31 7.61
CA ARG A 534 -33.55 13.38 6.39
C ARG A 534 -33.27 12.21 5.45
N LYS A 535 -34.34 11.59 4.93
CA LYS A 535 -34.30 10.62 3.82
C LYS A 535 -34.38 11.36 2.47
N LEU A 536 -33.63 10.88 1.47
CA LEU A 536 -33.73 11.30 0.07
C LEU A 536 -34.09 10.08 -0.80
N GLY A 537 -35.28 10.08 -1.40
CA GLY A 537 -35.73 9.06 -2.37
C GLY A 537 -36.83 8.12 -1.89
N ASP A 538 -37.68 7.70 -2.83
CA ASP A 538 -38.80 6.78 -2.64
C ASP A 538 -38.38 5.29 -2.83
N PRO A 539 -38.99 4.33 -2.12
CA PRO A 539 -38.57 2.93 -2.10
C PRO A 539 -39.49 1.97 -2.88
N LEU A 540 -38.93 0.83 -3.30
CA LEU A 540 -39.64 -0.44 -3.53
C LEU A 540 -39.10 -1.51 -2.55
N GLU A 541 -39.90 -2.51 -2.22
CA GLU A 541 -39.76 -3.41 -1.06
C GLU A 541 -38.73 -4.57 -1.26
N TYR A 542 -38.16 -5.27 -0.25
CA TYR A 542 -38.45 -5.41 1.19
C TYR A 542 -37.14 -5.46 2.05
N GLY A 543 -37.23 -5.14 3.35
CA GLY A 543 -36.16 -5.41 4.35
C GLY A 543 -36.28 -4.55 5.61
N ALA A 544 -35.77 -5.01 6.76
CA ALA A 544 -35.76 -4.26 8.02
C ALA A 544 -34.33 -4.08 8.57
N LEU A 545 -34.01 -2.84 8.91
CA LEU A 545 -32.73 -2.39 9.44
C LEU A 545 -33.00 -1.49 10.64
N TYR A 546 -32.26 -1.65 11.74
CA TYR A 546 -32.28 -0.69 12.84
C TYR A 546 -30.86 -0.29 13.23
N ILE A 547 -30.73 0.98 13.62
CA ILE A 547 -29.52 1.53 14.22
C ILE A 547 -29.75 1.52 15.73
N ALA A 548 -28.86 0.84 16.47
CA ALA A 548 -28.83 0.91 17.93
C ALA A 548 -27.61 1.73 18.35
N GLU A 549 -27.83 2.75 19.18
CA GLU A 549 -26.74 3.45 19.87
C GLU A 549 -26.35 2.64 21.11
N ARG A 550 -25.09 2.19 21.17
CA ARG A 550 -24.55 1.43 22.29
C ARG A 550 -23.18 1.99 22.66
N GLU A 551 -23.05 2.52 23.87
CA GLU A 551 -21.79 3.03 24.43
C GLU A 551 -21.11 4.14 23.58
N GLY A 552 -21.88 4.84 22.74
CA GLY A 552 -21.39 5.88 21.82
C GLY A 552 -21.07 5.39 20.40
N GLU A 553 -21.28 4.11 20.10
CA GLU A 553 -21.20 3.53 18.76
C GLU A 553 -22.61 3.33 18.18
N CYS A 554 -22.79 3.63 16.89
CA CYS A 554 -23.99 3.25 16.15
C CYS A 554 -23.78 1.88 15.50
N VAL A 555 -24.46 0.86 16.01
CA VAL A 555 -24.42 -0.50 15.47
C VAL A 555 -25.58 -0.70 14.49
N LEU A 556 -25.24 -1.10 13.26
CA LEU A 556 -26.22 -1.38 12.21
C LEU A 556 -26.59 -2.87 12.22
N HIS A 557 -27.84 -3.19 12.55
CA HIS A 557 -28.34 -4.56 12.55
C HIS A 557 -29.28 -4.81 11.35
N TYR A 558 -28.93 -5.79 10.52
CA TYR A 558 -29.77 -6.28 9.41
C TYR A 558 -30.37 -7.64 9.75
N THR A 559 -31.70 -7.76 9.65
CA THR A 559 -32.42 -9.03 9.86
C THR A 559 -33.33 -9.35 8.67
N PRO A 560 -33.05 -10.41 7.88
CA PRO A 560 -33.93 -10.80 6.79
C PRO A 560 -35.27 -11.35 7.30
N PHE A 561 -36.37 -10.94 6.66
CA PHE A 561 -37.74 -11.12 7.15
C PHE A 561 -38.20 -12.58 7.32
N GLY A 562 -37.51 -13.54 6.69
CA GLY A 562 -37.80 -14.99 6.75
C GLY A 562 -37.66 -15.64 8.14
N ARG A 563 -37.34 -14.88 9.19
CA ARG A 563 -37.28 -15.35 10.59
C ARG A 563 -38.17 -14.56 11.59
N LEU A 564 -38.93 -13.55 11.16
CA LEU A 564 -39.76 -12.74 12.08
C LEU A 564 -41.08 -13.41 12.53
N LEU A 565 -41.42 -14.56 11.94
CA LEU A 565 -42.51 -15.44 12.39
C LEU A 565 -41.87 -16.67 13.04
N PRO A 566 -41.82 -16.72 14.39
CA PRO A 566 -43.04 -17.07 15.13
C PRO A 566 -43.25 -16.35 16.48
N HIS A 567 -42.56 -15.23 16.77
CA HIS A 567 -42.59 -14.63 18.13
C HIS A 567 -43.27 -13.26 18.27
N PHE A 568 -43.79 -12.65 17.20
CA PHE A 568 -44.58 -11.41 17.28
C PHE A 568 -46.10 -11.68 17.16
N THR A 569 -46.67 -12.23 18.24
CA THR A 569 -48.13 -12.34 18.42
C THR A 569 -48.58 -11.80 19.79
N LEU A 570 -48.27 -10.53 20.05
CA LEU A 570 -49.04 -9.69 20.98
C LEU A 570 -48.81 -8.20 20.68
N HIS A 571 -49.86 -7.38 20.84
CA HIS A 571 -49.86 -5.91 20.74
C HIS A 571 -49.55 -5.23 19.39
N ILE A 572 -50.46 -5.35 18.41
CA ILE A 572 -51.08 -4.15 17.80
C ILE A 572 -52.58 -4.41 17.61
N ALA A 573 -53.37 -3.99 18.60
CA ALA A 573 -54.80 -3.78 18.45
C ALA A 573 -55.09 -2.34 18.89
N ILE A 574 -54.95 -1.39 17.95
CA ILE A 574 -55.47 0.01 17.93
C ILE A 574 -55.03 0.57 16.56
N SER A 575 -55.83 0.38 15.52
CA SER A 575 -55.68 1.05 14.21
C SER A 575 -56.86 0.87 13.24
N SER A 576 -57.89 0.07 13.58
CA SER A 576 -59.06 -0.16 12.71
C SER A 576 -60.32 0.66 13.04
N PHE A 577 -60.24 1.63 13.97
CA PHE A 577 -61.42 2.40 14.43
C PHE A 577 -61.54 3.82 13.86
N MET A 578 -60.53 4.32 13.14
CA MET A 578 -60.53 5.66 12.54
C MET A 578 -61.10 5.72 11.11
N LEU A 579 -61.31 4.58 10.45
CA LEU A 579 -61.79 4.52 9.06
C LEU A 579 -63.31 4.45 8.90
N LEU A 580 -64.07 4.35 10.01
CA LEU A 580 -65.54 4.28 9.99
C LEU A 580 -66.24 5.64 10.17
N ILE A 581 -65.51 6.69 10.56
CA ILE A 581 -66.07 8.04 10.77
C ILE A 581 -65.96 8.91 9.50
N GLY A 582 -64.97 8.67 8.63
CA GLY A 582 -64.81 9.40 7.37
C GLY A 582 -65.86 9.06 6.29
N LEU A 583 -66.48 7.88 6.35
CA LEU A 583 -67.40 7.38 5.31
C LEU A 583 -68.88 7.74 5.53
N LEU A 584 -69.25 8.30 6.70
CA LEU A 584 -70.60 8.80 6.99
C LEU A 584 -70.78 10.30 6.73
N GLY A 585 -69.70 11.03 6.38
CA GLY A 585 -69.76 12.45 6.03
C GLY A 585 -70.12 12.75 4.58
N ILE A 586 -69.93 11.79 3.65
CA ILE A 586 -69.98 12.02 2.20
C ILE A 586 -71.32 11.60 1.56
N LEU A 587 -72.21 10.95 2.33
CA LEU A 587 -73.55 10.52 1.88
C LEU A 587 -74.70 11.45 2.33
N ARG A 588 -74.43 12.74 2.55
CA ARG A 588 -75.46 13.73 2.91
C ARG A 588 -75.59 14.93 1.98
N GLU A 589 -75.01 14.87 0.78
CA GLU A 589 -75.05 15.96 -0.21
C GLU A 589 -75.48 15.51 -1.63
N LYS A 590 -76.08 14.31 -1.77
CA LYS A 590 -76.66 13.80 -3.04
C LYS A 590 -77.99 13.03 -2.88
N MET A 591 -78.86 13.51 -1.99
CA MET A 591 -80.33 13.32 -2.02
C MET A 591 -80.92 14.55 -1.28
N ALA A 592 -81.79 15.45 -1.77
CA ALA A 592 -82.66 15.55 -2.95
C ALA A 592 -82.44 14.60 -4.12
#